data_AF-A0A382WEE7-F1
#
_entry.id   AF-A0A382WEE7-F1
#
_cell.length_a   1.000
_cell.length_b   1.000
_cell.length_c   1.000
_cell.angle_alpha   90.00
_cell.angle_beta   90.00
_cell.angle_gamma   90.00
#
_symmetry.space_group_name_H-M   'P 1'
#
loop_
_entity.id
_entity.type
_entity.pdbx_description
1 polymer ?
#
loop_
_entity_poly.entity_id
_entity_poly.type
_entity_poly.pdbx_seq_one_letter_code
_entity_poly.pdbx_strand_id
1 'polypeptide(L)' 'VNEISKYIIPFLLVGIPFYGLVIKKVKVYESFVEGAKDGFTIAVRIIPYLVAILVAIGMFRASGA' A
#
# COMPACT_ATOMS: atom_id res chain seq x y z
N VAL A 1 -15.37 23.22 -1.61
CA VAL A 1 -14.99 21.80 -1.38
C VAL A 1 -13.61 21.49 -1.95
N ASN A 2 -13.27 21.95 -3.16
CA ASN A 2 -12.01 21.62 -3.85
C ASN A 2 -10.71 22.05 -3.13
N GLU A 3 -10.74 23.13 -2.33
CA GLU A 3 -9.57 23.57 -1.58
C GLU A 3 -9.24 22.66 -0.39
N ILE A 4 -10.25 22.08 0.27
CA ILE A 4 -10.04 21.17 1.41
C ILE A 4 -9.39 19.86 0.95
N SER A 5 -9.81 19.33 -0.20
CA SER A 5 -9.27 18.10 -0.78
C SER A 5 -7.78 18.17 -1.09
N LYS A 6 -7.27 19.36 -1.48
CA LYS A 6 -5.84 19.55 -1.75
C LYS A 6 -4.97 19.39 -0.51
N TYR A 7 -5.49 19.75 0.66
CA TYR A 7 -4.74 19.70 1.92
C TYR A 7 -4.83 18.34 2.65
N ILE A 8 -5.73 17.44 2.24
CA ILE A 8 -5.88 16.12 2.88
C ILE A 8 -4.61 15.29 2.77
N ILE A 9 -3.99 15.22 1.57
CA ILE A 9 -2.80 14.40 1.36
C ILE A 9 -1.61 14.93 2.18
N PRO A 10 -1.22 16.23 2.10
CA PRO A 10 -0.15 16.77 2.93
C PRO A 10 -0.41 16.60 4.43
N PHE A 11 -1.65 16.82 4.87
CA PHE A 11 -2.04 16.69 6.27
C PHE A 11 -1.86 15.26 6.79
N LEU A 12 -2.27 14.24 6.03
CA LEU A 12 -2.04 12.84 6.41
C LEU A 12 -0.55 12.50 6.42
N LEU A 13 0.19 12.98 5.41
CA LEU A 13 1.60 12.66 5.22
C LEU A 13 2.49 13.23 6.33
N VAL A 14 2.10 14.37 6.92
CA VAL A 14 2.78 14.96 8.08
C VAL A 14 2.17 14.51 9.41
N GLY A 15 0.83 14.46 9.48
CA GLY A 15 0.09 14.16 10.71
C GLY A 15 0.31 12.74 11.24
N ILE A 16 0.38 11.74 10.35
CA ILE A 16 0.60 10.34 10.77
C ILE A 16 2.02 10.16 11.37
N PRO A 17 3.12 10.58 10.71
CA PRO A 17 4.44 10.58 11.32
C PRO A 17 4.52 11.42 12.59
N PHE A 18 3.93 12.62 12.59
CA PHE A 18 3.96 13.51 13.75
C PHE A 18 3.28 12.88 14.97
N TYR A 19 2.14 12.21 14.78
CA TYR A 19 1.47 11.44 15.83
C TYR A 19 2.35 10.31 16.37
N GLY A 20 2.99 9.54 15.48
CA GLY A 20 3.92 8.47 15.86
C GLY A 20 5.12 8.98 16.66
N LEU A 21 5.67 10.12 16.27
CA LEU A 21 6.82 10.72 16.92
C LEU A 21 6.49 11.35 18.28
N VAL A 22 5.40 12.14 18.36
CA VAL A 22 5.10 12.98 19.54
C VAL A 22 4.32 12.21 20.60
N ILE A 23 3.32 11.42 20.20
CA ILE A 23 2.40 10.77 21.14
C ILE A 23 2.86 9.36 21.48
N LYS A 24 3.32 8.60 20.48
CA LYS A 24 3.81 7.23 20.70
C LYS A 24 5.32 7.13 20.96
N LYS A 25 6.08 8.21 20.76
CA LYS A 25 7.56 8.25 20.89
C LYS A 25 8.25 7.07 20.19
N VAL A 26 7.68 6.60 19.07
CA VAL A 26 8.27 5.54 18.27
C VAL A 26 9.17 6.14 17.20
N LYS A 27 10.22 5.40 16.85
CA LYS A 27 11.09 5.77 15.73
C LYS A 27 10.35 5.52 14.42
N VAL A 28 9.62 6.54 13.97
CA VAL A 28 8.72 6.45 12.80
C VAL A 28 9.41 5.88 11.57
N TYR A 29 10.66 6.27 11.32
CA TYR A 29 11.42 5.76 10.19
C TYR A 29 11.67 4.24 10.28
N GLU A 30 12.15 3.75 11.43
CA GLU A 30 12.42 2.31 11.62
C GLU A 30 11.12 1.50 11.50
N SER A 31 10.03 1.94 12.16
CA SER A 31 8.73 1.28 12.08
C SER A 31 8.12 1.31 10.66
N PHE A 32 8.34 2.39 9.91
CA PHE A 32 7.90 2.47 8.52
C PHE A 32 8.65 1.48 7.64
N VAL A 33 9.98 1.38 7.78
CA VAL A 33 10.80 0.43 7.02
C VAL A 33 10.45 -1.01 7.36
N GLU A 34 10.23 -1.32 8.63
CA GLU A 34 9.77 -2.63 9.10
C GLU A 34 8.40 -2.99 8.50
N GLY A 35 7.42 -2.10 8.61
CA GLY A 35 6.09 -2.30 8.02
C GLY A 35 6.13 -2.45 6.49
N ALA A 36 7.01 -1.69 5.82
CA ALA A 36 7.21 -1.83 4.37
C ALA A 36 7.80 -3.19 3.99
N LYS A 37 8.74 -3.73 4.78
CA LYS A 37 9.34 -5.05 4.55
C LYS A 37 8.32 -6.18 4.73
N ASP A 38 7.46 -6.09 5.73
CA ASP A 38 6.36 -7.03 5.93
C ASP A 38 5.35 -6.95 4.78
N GLY A 39 4.95 -5.73 4.40
CA GLY A 39 4.08 -5.48 3.25
C GLY A 39 4.66 -6.04 1.94
N PHE A 40 5.97 -5.93 1.73
CA PHE A 40 6.65 -6.52 0.58
C PHE A 40 6.54 -8.05 0.57
N THR A 41 6.70 -8.70 1.72
CA THR A 41 6.55 -10.15 1.85
C THR A 41 5.12 -10.60 1.52
N ILE A 42 4.12 -9.85 1.98
CA ILE A 42 2.72 -10.08 1.62
C ILE A 42 2.49 -9.88 0.12
N ALA A 43 3.03 -8.82 -0.47
CA ALA A 43 2.91 -8.55 -1.91
C ALA A 43 3.50 -9.70 -2.75
N VAL A 44 4.70 -10.17 -2.43
CA VAL A 44 5.34 -11.31 -3.11
C VAL A 44 4.51 -12.58 -3.01
N ARG A 45 3.80 -12.81 -1.90
CA ARG A 45 2.87 -13.94 -1.76
C ARG A 45 1.61 -13.80 -2.60
N ILE A 46 1.11 -12.57 -2.81
CA ILE A 46 -0.11 -12.30 -3.58
C ILE A 46 0.15 -12.34 -5.09
N ILE A 47 1.34 -11.90 -5.54
CA ILE A 47 1.72 -11.85 -6.97
C ILE A 47 1.41 -13.17 -7.71
N PRO A 48 1.81 -14.36 -7.23
CA PRO A 48 1.53 -15.63 -7.93
C PRO A 48 0.05 -15.87 -8.19
N TYR A 49 -0.82 -15.57 -7.22
CA TYR A 49 -2.26 -15.74 -7.38
C TYR A 49 -2.83 -14.78 -8.42
N LEU A 50 -2.39 -13.52 -8.40
CA LEU A 50 -2.78 -12.53 -9.41
C LEU A 50 -2.34 -12.98 -10.81
N VAL A 51 -1.11 -13.47 -10.96
CA VAL A 51 -0.61 -14.00 -12.23
C VAL A 51 -1.46 -15.18 -12.70
N ALA A 52 -1.80 -16.14 -11.83
CA ALA A 52 -2.65 -17.26 -12.19
C ALA A 52 -4.03 -16.82 -12.71
N ILE A 53 -4.66 -15.85 -12.04
CA ILE A 53 -5.94 -15.27 -12.46
C ILE A 53 -5.80 -14.58 -13.83
N LEU A 54 -4.78 -13.74 -14.00
CA LEU A 54 -4.53 -13.01 -15.25
C LEU A 54 -4.27 -13.97 -16.42
N VAL A 55 -3.51 -15.06 -16.19
CA VAL A 55 -3.26 -16.11 -17.19
C VAL A 55 -4.54 -16.85 -17.54
N ALA A 56 -5.34 -17.25 -16.54
CA ALA A 56 -6.62 -17.91 -16.78
C ALA A 56 -7.56 -17.05 -17.63
N ILE A 57 -7.71 -15.77 -17.29
CA ILE A 57 -8.50 -14.81 -18.08
C ILE A 57 -7.96 -14.72 -19.51
N GLY A 58 -6.63 -14.64 -19.69
CA GLY A 58 -5.99 -14.63 -20.99
C GLY A 58 -6.30 -15.88 -21.83
N MET A 59 -6.27 -17.06 -21.21
CA MET A 59 -6.63 -18.32 -21.86
C MET A 59 -8.10 -18.36 -22.28
N PHE A 60 -9.03 -18.01 -21.38
CA PHE A 60 -10.46 -17.95 -21.69
C PHE A 60 -10.72 -17.01 -22.86
N ARG A 61 -10.13 -15.81 -22.83
CA ARG A 61 -10.29 -14.80 -23.90
C ARG A 61 -9.70 -15.25 -25.24
N ALA A 62 -8.59 -15.99 -25.23
CA ALA A 62 -7.98 -16.54 -26.45
C ALA A 62 -8.79 -17.72 -27.04
N SER A 63 -9.50 -18.47 -26.19
CA SER A 63 -10.35 -19.58 -26.62
C SER A 63 -11.71 -19.16 -27.21
N GLY A 64 -12.05 -17.86 -27.20
CA GLY A 64 -13.31 -17.35 -27.76
C GLY A 64 -14.55 -17.60 -26.89
N ALA A 65 -14.36 -17.89 -25.59
CA ALA A 65 -15.42 -17.91 -24.59
C ALA A 65 -15.76 -16.50 -24.09
#